data_AF-A0A8X8X4F3-F1
#
_entry.id   AF-A0A8X8X4F3-F1
#
_cell.length_a   1.000
_cell.length_b   1.000
_cell.length_c   1.000
_cell.angle_alpha   90.00
_cell.angle_beta   90.00
_cell.angle_gamma   90.00
#
_symmetry.space_group_name_H-M   'P 1'
#
loop_
_entity.id
_entity.type
_entity.pdbx_description
1 polymer ?
#
loop_
_entity_poly.entity_id
_entity_poly.type
_entity_poly.pdbx_seq_one_letter_code
_entity_poly.pdbx_strand_id
1 'polypeptide(L)'
;MAASCCSTAVFSISRSQTRCQVVPATQLPQMNQPGLSFRAQRSLQARKSVRVSSHGDSRTAVVTGKSWDKLIIDSELPVLVEFYASWCGPCRMVHRVIDEISTEYSGRLKCFVLDADTDSQIAADYDIKAVPVVLLFKNGEKRDTVVGTMPKDFYVAAIERVLSS
;
A
#
# COMPACT_ATOMS: atom_id res chain seq x y z
N MET A 1 57.33 51.86 -1.11
CA MET A 1 58.21 51.33 -0.04
C MET A 1 57.42 50.33 0.79
N ALA A 2 57.96 49.10 0.94
CA ALA A 2 57.64 48.02 1.91
C ALA A 2 56.15 47.63 2.16
N ALA A 3 55.67 46.45 1.76
CA ALA A 3 55.88 45.08 2.29
C ALA A 3 54.96 44.69 3.47
N SER A 4 54.15 43.64 3.28
CA SER A 4 53.85 42.54 4.24
C SER A 4 52.79 41.61 3.62
N CYS A 5 53.14 40.45 3.06
CA CYS A 5 53.14 39.13 3.72
C CYS A 5 51.86 38.77 4.50
N CYS A 6 51.06 37.83 3.98
CA CYS A 6 50.75 36.58 4.70
C CYS A 6 50.04 35.54 3.79
N SER A 7 50.74 34.41 3.63
CA SER A 7 50.27 33.03 3.59
C SER A 7 49.25 32.54 2.56
N THR A 8 49.84 31.97 1.52
CA THR A 8 49.36 30.85 0.69
C THR A 8 48.92 29.64 1.52
N ALA A 9 47.73 29.10 1.27
CA ALA A 9 47.37 27.73 1.61
C ALA A 9 46.90 27.02 0.33
N VAL A 10 47.78 26.18 -0.21
CA VAL A 10 47.53 25.34 -1.38
C VAL A 10 46.79 24.08 -0.90
N PHE A 11 45.53 23.94 -1.29
CA PHE A 11 44.75 22.73 -1.05
C PHE A 11 45.16 21.66 -2.08
N SER A 12 46.03 20.75 -1.67
CA SER A 12 46.35 19.53 -2.43
C SER A 12 45.13 18.59 -2.41
N ILE A 13 44.36 18.59 -3.50
CA ILE A 13 43.33 17.59 -3.75
C ILE A 13 44.03 16.30 -4.18
N SER A 14 44.23 15.40 -3.22
CA SER A 14 44.71 14.04 -3.44
C SER A 14 43.65 13.23 -4.21
N ARG A 15 43.98 12.84 -5.44
CA ARG A 15 43.21 11.90 -6.26
C ARG A 15 43.37 10.48 -5.71
N SER A 16 42.49 10.11 -4.80
CA SER A 16 42.33 8.73 -4.35
C SER A 16 41.58 7.94 -5.42
N GLN A 17 42.33 7.23 -6.26
CA GLN A 17 41.81 6.24 -7.20
C GLN A 17 41.19 5.08 -6.41
N THR A 18 39.86 5.05 -6.30
CA THR A 18 39.14 3.90 -5.75
C THR A 18 39.14 2.80 -6.78
N ARG A 19 40.20 1.98 -6.74
CA ARG A 19 40.35 0.73 -7.48
C ARG A 19 39.18 -0.19 -7.09
N CYS A 20 38.20 -0.31 -7.97
CA CYS A 20 37.22 -1.39 -7.95
C CYS A 20 37.99 -2.73 -7.98
N GLN A 21 38.14 -3.35 -6.82
CA GLN A 21 38.64 -4.71 -6.74
C GLN A 21 37.49 -5.66 -7.04
N VAL A 22 37.62 -6.36 -8.15
CA VAL A 22 36.85 -7.53 -8.54
C VAL A 22 37.10 -8.60 -7.48
N VAL A 23 36.06 -8.96 -6.70
CA VAL A 23 36.10 -10.09 -5.78
C VAL A 23 36.07 -11.39 -6.57
N PRO A 24 37.03 -12.31 -6.40
CA PRO A 24 36.98 -13.62 -7.05
C PRO A 24 35.87 -14.45 -6.41
N ALA A 25 35.02 -15.01 -7.27
CA ALA A 25 33.99 -15.97 -6.93
C ALA A 25 34.62 -17.21 -6.26
N THR A 26 34.73 -17.15 -4.93
CA THR A 26 35.27 -18.25 -4.14
C THR A 26 34.09 -19.12 -3.72
N GLN A 27 33.85 -20.15 -4.53
CA GLN A 27 33.39 -21.48 -4.18
C GLN A 27 32.55 -21.60 -2.89
N LEU A 28 31.22 -21.69 -3.05
CA LEU A 28 30.31 -22.15 -2.00
C LEU A 28 30.69 -23.60 -1.61
N PRO A 29 30.92 -23.90 -0.32
CA PRO A 29 31.08 -25.29 0.11
C PRO A 29 29.74 -26.01 0.03
N GLN A 30 29.72 -27.12 -0.72
CA GLN A 30 28.60 -28.05 -0.81
C GLN A 30 28.33 -28.65 0.58
N MET A 31 27.26 -28.20 1.22
CA MET A 31 26.74 -28.84 2.43
C MET A 31 26.07 -30.16 2.06
N ASN A 32 26.80 -31.23 2.28
CA ASN A 32 26.35 -32.61 2.28
C ASN A 32 25.20 -32.79 3.29
N GLN A 33 23.99 -33.09 2.82
CA GLN A 33 22.84 -33.42 3.66
C GLN A 33 22.78 -34.93 3.90
N PRO A 34 23.10 -35.44 5.11
CA PRO A 34 22.73 -36.80 5.45
C PRO A 34 21.23 -36.87 5.72
N GLY A 35 20.57 -37.78 4.99
CA GLY A 35 19.15 -38.09 5.11
C GLY A 35 18.76 -38.42 6.55
N LEU A 36 17.96 -37.54 7.13
CA LEU A 36 17.18 -37.84 8.32
C LEU A 36 15.82 -38.37 7.89
N SER A 37 15.74 -39.69 7.87
CA SER A 37 14.50 -40.47 7.96
C SER A 37 13.70 -39.99 9.18
N PHE A 38 12.81 -39.02 8.98
CA PHE A 38 11.75 -38.70 9.93
C PHE A 38 10.58 -39.65 9.69
N ARG A 39 10.77 -40.90 10.10
CA ARG A 39 9.67 -41.83 10.37
C ARG A 39 9.26 -41.64 11.83
N ALA A 40 8.45 -40.62 12.10
CA ALA A 40 7.86 -40.40 13.41
C ALA A 40 6.36 -40.13 13.28
N GLN A 41 5.61 -41.22 13.43
CA GLN A 41 4.38 -41.33 14.18
C GLN A 41 3.20 -40.42 13.78
N ARG A 42 2.24 -41.09 13.13
CA ARG A 42 0.81 -40.82 13.31
C ARG A 42 0.50 -40.56 14.79
N SER A 43 0.21 -39.33 15.15
CA SER A 43 -0.88 -39.04 16.07
C SER A 43 -1.90 -38.24 15.28
N LEU A 44 -3.05 -38.85 15.01
CA LEU A 44 -4.27 -38.18 14.62
C LEU A 44 -4.69 -37.27 15.79
N GLN A 45 -4.00 -36.15 15.97
CA GLN A 45 -4.54 -35.07 16.77
C GLN A 45 -5.58 -34.40 15.90
N ALA A 46 -6.83 -34.68 16.24
CA ALA A 46 -8.01 -33.99 15.77
C ALA A 46 -7.73 -32.48 15.74
N ARG A 47 -7.35 -31.97 14.56
CA ARG A 47 -7.49 -30.55 14.27
C ARG A 47 -8.98 -30.31 14.22
N LYS A 48 -9.52 -29.97 15.40
CA LYS A 48 -10.80 -29.31 15.59
C LYS A 48 -10.92 -28.33 14.43
N SER A 49 -11.85 -28.59 13.52
CA SER A 49 -12.07 -27.72 12.37
C SER A 49 -12.49 -26.37 12.94
N VAL A 50 -11.53 -25.46 13.01
CA VAL A 50 -11.87 -24.05 13.04
C VAL A 50 -12.62 -23.87 11.73
N ARG A 51 -13.95 -23.75 11.84
CA ARG A 51 -14.77 -23.21 10.78
C ARG A 51 -14.26 -21.79 10.60
N VAL A 52 -13.29 -21.61 9.71
CA VAL A 52 -12.98 -20.31 9.14
C VAL A 52 -14.28 -19.90 8.47
N SER A 53 -15.03 -19.02 9.11
CA SER A 53 -16.13 -18.33 8.46
C SER A 53 -15.48 -17.55 7.32
N SER A 54 -15.59 -18.12 6.12
CA SER A 54 -15.25 -17.50 4.86
C SER A 54 -16.05 -16.20 4.78
N HIS A 55 -15.42 -15.09 5.18
CA HIS A 55 -15.87 -13.75 4.87
C HIS A 55 -15.50 -13.51 3.40
N GLY A 56 -16.24 -14.18 2.51
CA GLY A 56 -16.01 -14.20 1.08
C GLY A 56 -16.93 -13.27 0.28
N ASP A 57 -17.81 -12.52 0.94
CA ASP A 57 -18.56 -11.43 0.32
C ASP A 57 -17.96 -10.11 0.80
N SER A 58 -17.21 -9.46 -0.08
CA SER A 58 -16.79 -8.08 0.10
C SER A 58 -18.00 -7.21 0.38
N ARG A 59 -17.99 -6.51 1.51
CA ARG A 59 -19.14 -5.66 1.93
C ARG A 59 -19.13 -4.31 1.24
N THR A 60 -17.97 -3.92 0.70
CA THR A 60 -17.80 -2.67 -0.02
C THR A 60 -18.48 -2.75 -1.38
N ALA A 61 -19.40 -1.82 -1.66
CA ALA A 61 -20.14 -1.79 -2.91
C ALA A 61 -19.27 -1.28 -4.08
N VAL A 62 -19.42 -1.89 -5.25
CA VAL A 62 -18.74 -1.46 -6.47
C VAL A 62 -19.48 -0.25 -7.07
N VAL A 63 -18.73 0.78 -7.42
CA VAL A 63 -19.23 1.99 -8.08
C VAL A 63 -18.75 2.00 -9.52
N THR A 64 -19.65 2.42 -10.40
CA THR A 64 -19.35 2.66 -11.82
C THR A 64 -19.51 4.15 -12.13
N GLY A 65 -19.01 4.61 -13.27
CA GLY A 65 -19.08 6.02 -13.61
C GLY A 65 -20.49 6.60 -13.70
N LYS A 66 -21.51 5.78 -14.04
CA LYS A 66 -22.91 6.21 -14.06
C LYS A 66 -23.46 6.54 -12.66
N SER A 67 -22.89 5.93 -11.64
CA SER A 67 -23.31 6.08 -10.24
C SER A 67 -22.42 7.03 -9.43
N TRP A 68 -21.35 7.53 -10.04
CA TRP A 68 -20.30 8.32 -9.37
C TRP A 68 -20.87 9.57 -8.70
N ASP A 69 -21.53 10.43 -9.48
CA ASP A 69 -22.06 11.71 -8.98
C ASP A 69 -23.01 11.49 -7.80
N LYS A 70 -23.96 10.58 -7.97
CA LYS A 70 -24.99 10.30 -6.95
C LYS A 70 -24.42 9.70 -5.66
N LEU A 71 -23.45 8.80 -5.75
CA LEU A 71 -22.95 8.05 -4.58
C LEU A 71 -21.81 8.76 -3.86
N ILE A 72 -20.97 9.48 -4.61
CA ILE A 72 -19.74 10.09 -4.13
C ILE A 72 -19.90 11.60 -3.98
N ILE A 73 -20.36 12.30 -5.02
CA ILE A 73 -20.44 13.76 -5.04
C ILE A 73 -21.61 14.27 -4.19
N ASP A 74 -22.79 13.71 -4.39
CA ASP A 74 -24.03 14.09 -3.69
C ASP A 74 -24.18 13.41 -2.32
N SER A 75 -23.13 12.76 -1.80
CA SER A 75 -23.21 12.01 -0.55
C SER A 75 -23.23 12.94 0.67
N GLU A 76 -24.24 12.77 1.52
CA GLU A 76 -24.34 13.46 2.82
C GLU A 76 -23.28 13.00 3.83
N LEU A 77 -22.87 11.73 3.73
CA LEU A 77 -21.82 11.16 4.58
C LEU A 77 -20.48 11.25 3.86
N PRO A 78 -19.37 11.41 4.60
CA PRO A 78 -18.04 11.23 4.04
C PRO A 78 -17.90 9.87 3.34
N VAL A 79 -17.15 9.86 2.25
CA VAL A 79 -17.04 8.71 1.36
C VAL A 79 -15.58 8.32 1.16
N LEU A 80 -15.28 7.04 1.27
CA LEU A 80 -13.99 6.45 0.96
C LEU A 80 -14.12 5.60 -0.31
N VAL A 81 -13.25 5.83 -1.28
CA VAL A 81 -13.25 5.11 -2.57
C VAL A 81 -11.88 4.45 -2.79
N GLU A 82 -11.86 3.13 -2.88
CA GLU A 82 -10.68 2.34 -3.29
C GLU A 82 -10.66 2.17 -4.82
N PHE A 83 -9.60 2.66 -5.44
CA PHE A 83 -9.27 2.42 -6.85
C PHE A 83 -8.40 1.18 -6.94
N TYR A 84 -8.90 0.15 -7.63
CA TYR A 84 -8.21 -1.12 -7.82
C TYR A 84 -8.20 -1.55 -9.29
N ALA A 85 -7.51 -2.64 -9.58
CA ALA A 85 -7.61 -3.34 -10.85
C ALA A 85 -7.58 -4.87 -10.62
N SER A 86 -8.23 -5.64 -11.50
CA SER A 86 -8.35 -7.10 -11.35
C SER A 86 -7.02 -7.85 -11.32
N TRP A 87 -5.99 -7.31 -11.99
CA TRP A 87 -4.63 -7.84 -12.05
C TRP A 87 -3.73 -7.37 -10.88
N CYS A 88 -4.22 -6.46 -10.05
CA CYS A 88 -3.45 -5.91 -8.94
C CYS A 88 -3.46 -6.86 -7.72
N GLY A 89 -2.36 -7.62 -7.55
CA GLY A 89 -2.16 -8.48 -6.38
C GLY A 89 -2.25 -7.74 -5.03
N PRO A 90 -1.50 -6.64 -4.82
CA PRO A 90 -1.51 -5.88 -3.56
C PRO A 90 -2.88 -5.30 -3.20
N CYS A 91 -3.74 -5.01 -4.18
CA CYS A 91 -5.09 -4.49 -3.96
C CYS A 91 -5.95 -5.46 -3.12
N ARG A 92 -5.72 -6.78 -3.21
CA ARG A 92 -6.45 -7.76 -2.39
C ARG A 92 -6.25 -7.58 -0.89
N MET A 93 -5.11 -7.03 -0.47
CA MET A 93 -4.86 -6.73 0.95
C MET A 93 -5.58 -5.45 1.37
N VAL A 94 -5.50 -4.40 0.54
CA VAL A 94 -6.18 -3.12 0.79
C VAL A 94 -7.68 -3.35 0.90
N HIS A 95 -8.27 -4.12 0.00
CA HIS A 95 -9.69 -4.44 0.03
C HIS A 95 -10.17 -5.04 1.35
N ARG A 96 -9.38 -5.93 1.98
CA ARG A 96 -9.72 -6.49 3.29
C ARG A 96 -9.70 -5.43 4.39
N VAL A 97 -8.71 -4.55 4.34
CA VAL A 97 -8.60 -3.43 5.30
C VAL A 97 -9.78 -2.47 5.14
N ILE A 98 -10.16 -2.16 3.90
CA ILE A 98 -11.31 -1.30 3.61
C ILE A 98 -12.64 -1.95 4.03
N ASP A 99 -12.82 -3.26 3.83
CA ASP A 99 -14.00 -3.99 4.31
C ASP A 99 -14.12 -4.00 5.84
N GLU A 100 -12.99 -4.12 6.56
CA GLU A 100 -12.98 -3.98 8.01
C GLU A 100 -13.39 -2.56 8.45
N ILE A 101 -12.80 -1.53 7.83
CA ILE A 101 -13.11 -0.13 8.10
C ILE A 101 -14.59 0.18 7.79
N SER A 102 -15.12 -0.35 6.68
CA SER A 102 -16.53 -0.24 6.31
C SER A 102 -17.45 -0.73 7.42
N THR A 103 -17.06 -1.79 8.12
CA THR A 103 -17.83 -2.35 9.24
C THR A 103 -17.73 -1.46 10.48
N GLU A 104 -16.52 -1.01 10.83
CA GLU A 104 -16.27 -0.18 12.02
C GLU A 104 -16.90 1.21 11.92
N TYR A 105 -16.92 1.79 10.71
CA TYR A 105 -17.43 3.13 10.45
C TYR A 105 -18.83 3.13 9.83
N SER A 106 -19.56 2.01 9.93
CA SER A 106 -20.92 1.90 9.40
C SER A 106 -21.81 3.02 9.96
N GLY A 107 -22.51 3.72 9.06
CA GLY A 107 -23.36 4.87 9.41
C GLY A 107 -22.62 6.20 9.59
N ARG A 108 -21.28 6.22 9.68
CA ARG A 108 -20.46 7.43 9.73
C ARG A 108 -19.70 7.70 8.42
N LEU A 109 -19.32 6.64 7.72
CA LEU A 109 -18.57 6.65 6.47
C LEU A 109 -19.21 5.67 5.47
N LYS A 110 -19.24 6.03 4.20
CA LYS A 110 -19.57 5.07 3.13
C LYS A 110 -18.28 4.63 2.44
N CYS A 111 -18.11 3.33 2.23
CA CYS A 111 -16.98 2.78 1.50
C CYS A 111 -17.44 2.23 0.15
N PHE A 112 -16.66 2.51 -0.89
CA PHE A 112 -16.88 2.01 -2.23
C PHE A 112 -15.58 1.56 -2.87
N VAL A 113 -15.69 0.72 -3.88
CA VAL A 113 -14.57 0.35 -4.75
C VAL A 113 -14.88 0.69 -6.20
N LEU A 114 -13.85 1.05 -6.95
CA LEU A 114 -13.95 1.36 -8.38
C LEU A 114 -12.78 0.70 -9.12
N ASP A 115 -13.11 0.05 -10.24
CA ASP A 115 -12.10 -0.54 -11.13
C ASP A 115 -11.54 0.55 -12.06
N ALA A 116 -10.27 0.88 -11.88
CA ALA A 116 -9.60 1.96 -12.61
C ALA A 116 -9.43 1.66 -14.11
N ASP A 117 -9.42 0.39 -14.52
CA ASP A 117 -9.34 0.03 -15.94
C ASP A 117 -10.70 0.20 -16.62
N THR A 118 -11.78 -0.17 -15.91
CA THR A 118 -13.15 -0.08 -16.44
C THR A 118 -13.63 1.37 -16.51
N ASP A 119 -13.40 2.14 -15.43
CA ASP A 119 -13.82 3.53 -15.30
C ASP A 119 -12.61 4.49 -15.44
N SER A 120 -11.84 4.30 -16.51
CA SER A 120 -10.56 5.00 -16.76
C SER A 120 -10.67 6.53 -16.85
N GLN A 121 -11.82 7.07 -17.29
CA GLN A 121 -12.04 8.51 -17.30
C GLN A 121 -12.02 9.10 -15.88
N ILE A 122 -12.71 8.44 -14.94
CA ILE A 122 -12.76 8.89 -13.54
C ILE A 122 -11.38 8.74 -12.91
N ALA A 123 -10.69 7.63 -13.18
CA ALA A 123 -9.31 7.44 -12.74
C ALA A 123 -8.41 8.58 -13.24
N ALA A 124 -8.54 9.00 -14.51
CA ALA A 124 -7.78 10.11 -15.08
C ALA A 124 -8.12 11.46 -14.42
N ASP A 125 -9.41 11.74 -14.18
CA ASP A 125 -9.86 13.00 -13.57
C ASP A 125 -9.29 13.22 -12.15
N TYR A 126 -8.98 12.14 -11.44
CA TYR A 126 -8.34 12.17 -10.12
C TYR A 126 -6.84 11.84 -10.11
N ASP A 127 -6.18 11.88 -11.27
CA ASP A 127 -4.74 11.61 -11.45
C ASP A 127 -4.28 10.21 -10.98
N ILE A 128 -5.15 9.21 -11.06
CA ILE A 128 -4.85 7.83 -10.67
C ILE A 128 -4.04 7.13 -11.76
N LYS A 129 -2.72 7.14 -11.61
CA LYS A 129 -1.76 6.55 -12.57
C LYS A 129 -1.30 5.13 -12.20
N ALA A 130 -1.55 4.73 -10.96
CA ALA A 130 -1.20 3.43 -10.42
C ALA A 130 -2.20 3.06 -9.33
N VAL A 131 -2.40 1.77 -9.11
CA VAL A 131 -3.27 1.21 -8.06
C VAL A 131 -2.44 0.34 -7.10
N PRO A 132 -2.84 0.18 -5.83
CA PRO A 132 -4.05 0.72 -5.19
C PRO A 132 -3.92 2.20 -4.80
N VAL A 133 -5.01 2.95 -4.93
CA VAL A 133 -5.14 4.31 -4.36
C VAL A 133 -6.49 4.41 -3.67
N VAL A 134 -6.53 5.07 -2.52
CA VAL A 134 -7.76 5.34 -1.78
C VAL A 134 -7.97 6.84 -1.70
N LEU A 135 -9.14 7.31 -2.11
CA LEU A 135 -9.55 8.71 -2.03
C LEU A 135 -10.62 8.88 -0.96
N LEU A 136 -10.54 9.99 -0.22
CA LEU A 136 -11.56 10.38 0.75
C LEU A 136 -12.25 11.65 0.28
N PHE A 137 -13.58 11.61 0.31
CA PHE A 137 -14.47 12.70 -0.08
C PHE A 137 -15.31 13.14 1.11
N LYS A 138 -15.59 14.44 1.18
CA LYS A 138 -16.55 15.04 2.10
C LYS A 138 -17.21 16.22 1.41
N ASN A 139 -18.54 16.27 1.43
CA ASN A 139 -19.34 17.29 0.76
C ASN A 139 -19.01 17.42 -0.74
N GLY A 140 -18.84 16.28 -1.42
CA GLY A 140 -18.48 16.22 -2.84
C GLY A 140 -17.06 16.61 -3.21
N GLU A 141 -16.22 17.01 -2.25
CA GLU A 141 -14.84 17.42 -2.50
C GLU A 141 -13.85 16.35 -2.02
N LYS A 142 -12.79 16.12 -2.81
CA LYS A 142 -11.64 15.30 -2.40
C LYS A 142 -10.89 15.98 -1.26
N ARG A 143 -10.84 15.33 -0.10
CA ARG A 143 -10.17 15.85 1.10
C ARG A 143 -8.83 15.19 1.39
N ASP A 144 -8.67 13.92 1.03
CA ASP A 144 -7.45 13.19 1.32
C ASP A 144 -7.18 12.09 0.29
N THR A 145 -5.94 11.61 0.25
CA THR A 145 -5.48 10.59 -0.68
C THR A 145 -4.42 9.72 -0.03
N VAL A 146 -4.63 8.41 -0.09
CA VAL A 146 -3.66 7.40 0.37
C VAL A 146 -3.24 6.58 -0.83
N VAL A 147 -1.95 6.64 -1.18
CA VAL A 147 -1.38 5.93 -2.32
C VAL A 147 -0.66 4.67 -1.84
N GLY A 148 -0.94 3.55 -2.49
CA GLY A 148 -0.29 2.27 -2.22
C GLY A 148 -0.94 1.47 -1.09
N THR A 149 -0.27 0.36 -0.75
CA THR A 149 -0.68 -0.53 0.33
C THR A 149 -0.13 -0.02 1.65
N MET A 150 -1.02 0.44 2.53
CA MET A 150 -0.66 0.94 3.86
C MET A 150 -1.26 0.06 4.97
N PRO A 151 -0.74 0.11 6.21
CA PRO A 151 -1.41 -0.48 7.36
C PRO A 151 -2.77 0.18 7.65
N LYS A 152 -3.67 -0.55 8.32
CA LYS A 152 -5.01 -0.06 8.70
C LYS A 152 -4.99 1.31 9.38
N ASP A 153 -4.06 1.50 10.30
CA ASP A 153 -3.92 2.73 11.09
C ASP A 153 -3.72 3.98 10.22
N PHE A 154 -3.08 3.86 9.05
CA PHE A 154 -2.92 4.98 8.13
C PHE A 154 -4.24 5.42 7.50
N TYR A 155 -5.08 4.46 7.10
CA TYR A 155 -6.41 4.76 6.58
C TYR A 155 -7.30 5.35 7.67
N VAL A 156 -7.26 4.78 8.87
CA VAL A 156 -8.00 5.30 10.03
C VAL A 156 -7.59 6.73 10.35
N ALA A 157 -6.30 7.03 10.39
CA ALA A 157 -5.81 8.39 10.62
C ALA A 157 -6.31 9.37 9.54
N ALA A 158 -6.27 8.98 8.27
CA ALA A 158 -6.79 9.81 7.17
C ALA A 158 -8.31 10.05 7.32
N ILE A 159 -9.08 9.01 7.66
CA ILE A 159 -10.53 9.10 7.90
C ILE A 159 -10.81 10.09 9.03
N GLU A 160 -10.16 9.93 10.19
CA GLU A 160 -10.40 10.80 11.35
C GLU A 160 -10.05 12.27 11.06
N ARG A 161 -9.03 12.55 10.24
CA ARG A 161 -8.74 13.91 9.75
C ARG A 161 -9.91 14.51 8.98
N VAL A 162 -10.52 13.74 8.09
CA VAL A 162 -11.66 14.18 7.27
C VAL A 162 -12.95 14.26 8.09
N LEU A 163 -13.16 13.36 9.05
CA LEU A 163 -14.33 13.42 9.93
C LEU A 163 -14.30 14.66 10.83
N SER A 164 -13.10 15.04 11.30
CA SER A 164 -12.91 16.17 12.21
C SER A 164 -12.81 17.55 11.53
N SER A 165 -12.65 17.60 10.20
CA SER A 165 -12.49 18.84 9.42
C SER A 165 -13.79 19.56 9.10
#